data_AF-E1U2W1-F1
#
_entry.id   AF-E1U2W1-F1
#
_cell.length_a   1.000
_cell.length_b   1.000
_cell.length_c   1.000
_cell.angle_alpha   90.00
_cell.angle_beta   90.00
_cell.angle_gamma   90.00
#
_symmetry.space_group_name_H-M   'P 1'
#
loop_
_entity.id
_entity.type
_entity.pdbx_description
1 polymer ?
#
loop_
_entity_poly.entity_id
_entity_poly.type
_entity_poly.pdbx_seq_one_letter_code
_entity_poly.pdbx_strand_id
1 'polypeptide(L)'
;ERLSFMTRDAAPVALVTTSDVPGELLDQLSTRRLVSLDDEVAEDALRRLPDHDMEDGERLEPLRPASPAYIIYTSGSTGIPKGVVVTHQGVASLIATQRRRLAVTGVSRVLAFSSPSFDASF
;
A
#
# COMPACT_ATOMS: atom_id res chain seq x y z
N GLU A 1 -0.12 0.19 -20.08
CA GLU A 1 0.77 1.38 -20.05
C GLU A 1 0.93 2.04 -18.67
N ARG A 2 -0.13 2.64 -18.08
CA ARG A 2 -0.02 3.39 -16.81
C ARG A 2 0.56 2.57 -15.64
N LEU A 3 0.06 1.35 -15.42
CA LEU A 3 0.56 0.47 -14.35
C LEU A 3 2.03 0.04 -14.57
N SER A 4 2.42 -0.22 -15.83
CA SER A 4 3.81 -0.54 -16.19
C SER A 4 4.75 0.65 -15.95
N PHE A 5 4.29 1.88 -16.20
CA PHE A 5 5.04 3.08 -15.80
C PHE A 5 5.19 3.16 -14.28
N MET A 6 4.08 3.06 -13.54
CA MET A 6 4.08 3.19 -12.07
C MET A 6 4.97 2.14 -11.38
N THR A 7 4.95 0.90 -11.86
CA THR A 7 5.78 -0.18 -11.29
C THR A 7 7.25 -0.05 -11.65
N ARG A 8 7.59 0.49 -12.84
CA ARG A 8 8.98 0.84 -13.17
C ARG A 8 9.52 2.01 -12.35
N ASP A 9 8.72 3.05 -12.18
CA ASP A 9 9.09 4.26 -11.43
C ASP A 9 9.21 3.99 -9.92
N ALA A 10 8.24 3.26 -9.34
CA ALA A 10 8.27 2.91 -7.91
C ALA A 10 9.23 1.75 -7.58
N ALA A 11 9.58 0.91 -8.56
CA ALA A 11 10.43 -0.27 -8.40
C ALA A 11 10.10 -1.13 -7.15
N PRO A 12 8.84 -1.61 -7.00
CA PRO A 12 8.41 -2.31 -5.80
C PRO A 12 9.18 -3.63 -5.61
N VAL A 13 9.46 -3.96 -4.35
CA VAL A 13 10.12 -5.24 -3.99
C VAL A 13 9.19 -6.44 -4.19
N ALA A 14 7.88 -6.22 -4.14
CA ALA A 14 6.85 -7.22 -4.39
C ALA A 14 5.60 -6.55 -4.96
N LEU A 15 4.87 -7.28 -5.81
CA LEU A 15 3.53 -6.93 -6.25
C LEU A 15 2.57 -7.96 -5.66
N VAL A 16 1.57 -7.46 -4.92
CA VAL A 16 0.55 -8.27 -4.27
C VAL A 16 -0.75 -8.14 -5.07
N THR A 17 -1.34 -9.27 -5.45
CA THR A 17 -2.49 -9.34 -6.34
C THR A 17 -3.39 -10.53 -5.97
N THR A 18 -4.42 -10.76 -6.76
CA THR A 18 -5.28 -11.95 -6.75
C THR A 18 -5.24 -12.65 -8.11
N SER A 19 -5.70 -13.90 -8.16
CA SER A 19 -5.64 -14.81 -9.31
C SER A 19 -6.56 -14.41 -10.47
N ASP A 20 -7.55 -13.55 -10.20
CA ASP A 20 -8.45 -12.97 -11.20
C ASP A 20 -7.78 -11.90 -12.07
N VAL A 21 -6.60 -11.40 -11.68
CA VAL A 21 -5.84 -10.44 -12.49
C VAL A 21 -5.16 -11.18 -13.65
N PRO A 22 -5.40 -10.77 -14.92
CA PRO A 22 -4.86 -11.48 -16.08
C PRO A 22 -3.32 -11.53 -16.10
N GLY A 23 -2.76 -12.71 -16.36
CA GLY A 23 -1.30 -12.92 -16.47
C GLY A 23 -0.64 -11.98 -17.49
N GLU A 24 -1.26 -11.76 -18.65
CA GLU A 24 -0.76 -10.84 -19.69
C GLU A 24 -0.59 -9.39 -19.20
N LEU A 25 -1.39 -8.97 -18.22
CA LEU A 25 -1.23 -7.67 -17.58
C LEU A 25 -0.05 -7.69 -16.61
N LEU A 26 0.06 -8.75 -15.79
CA LEU A 26 1.12 -8.91 -14.80
C LEU A 26 2.51 -9.00 -15.46
N ASP A 27 2.61 -9.63 -16.62
CA ASP A 27 3.84 -9.73 -17.42
C ASP A 27 4.39 -8.36 -17.86
N GLN A 28 3.55 -7.32 -17.89
CA GLN A 28 3.94 -5.94 -18.24
C GLN A 28 4.44 -5.13 -17.04
N LEU A 29 4.29 -5.65 -15.82
CA LEU A 29 4.59 -4.95 -14.57
C LEU A 29 6.00 -5.28 -14.08
N SER A 30 6.67 -4.29 -13.51
CA SER A 30 8.03 -4.46 -12.97
C SER A 30 7.99 -4.72 -11.46
N THR A 31 8.46 -5.88 -11.02
CA THR A 31 8.59 -6.25 -9.60
C THR A 31 9.66 -7.32 -9.44
N ARG A 32 10.23 -7.46 -8.24
CA ARG A 32 11.13 -8.59 -7.92
C ARG A 32 10.39 -9.85 -7.50
N ARG A 33 9.17 -9.70 -6.98
CA ARG A 33 8.34 -10.81 -6.48
C ARG A 33 6.88 -10.55 -6.85
N LEU A 34 6.19 -11.59 -7.29
CA LEU A 34 4.74 -11.57 -7.52
C LEU A 34 4.11 -12.49 -6.47
N VAL A 35 3.10 -12.00 -5.76
CA VAL A 35 2.38 -12.74 -4.71
C VAL A 35 0.88 -12.66 -5.03
N SER A 36 0.26 -13.80 -5.33
CA SER A 36 -1.20 -13.92 -5.36
C SER A 36 -1.69 -14.29 -3.96
N LEU A 37 -2.60 -13.50 -3.39
CA LEU A 37 -3.08 -13.70 -2.02
C LEU A 37 -4.03 -14.89 -1.87
N ASP A 38 -4.68 -15.27 -2.97
CA ASP A 38 -5.67 -16.33 -3.11
C ASP A 38 -5.10 -17.60 -3.75
N ASP A 39 -3.75 -17.67 -3.87
CA ASP A 39 -3.07 -18.89 -4.26
C ASP A 39 -2.95 -19.84 -3.05
N GLU A 40 -3.30 -21.12 -3.24
CA GLU A 40 -3.32 -22.10 -2.15
C GLU A 40 -1.95 -22.25 -1.46
N VAL A 41 -0.86 -22.18 -2.21
CA VAL A 41 0.50 -22.28 -1.65
C VAL A 41 0.83 -21.04 -0.81
N ALA A 42 0.45 -19.86 -1.28
CA ALA A 42 0.59 -18.61 -0.53
C ALA A 42 -0.24 -18.63 0.76
N GLU A 43 -1.50 -19.04 0.70
CA GLU A 43 -2.36 -19.16 1.88
C GLU A 43 -1.79 -20.12 2.93
N ASP A 44 -1.32 -21.29 2.49
CA ASP A 44 -0.70 -22.28 3.37
C ASP A 44 0.59 -21.77 4.00
N ALA A 45 1.38 -20.98 3.26
CA ALA A 45 2.56 -20.33 3.81
C ALA A 45 2.19 -19.30 4.88
N LEU A 46 1.17 -18.46 4.62
CA LEU A 46 0.68 -17.46 5.56
C LEU A 46 0.18 -18.09 6.87
N ARG A 47 -0.55 -19.22 6.80
CA ARG A 47 -1.04 -19.95 7.99
C ARG A 47 0.07 -20.46 8.91
N ARG A 48 1.30 -20.61 8.39
CA ARG A 48 2.48 -21.06 9.15
C ARG A 48 3.31 -19.91 9.71
N LEU A 49 3.02 -18.67 9.33
CA LEU A 49 3.69 -17.51 9.89
C LEU A 49 3.16 -17.21 11.29
N PRO A 50 3.94 -16.52 12.14
CA PRO A 50 3.46 -16.07 13.43
C PRO A 50 2.24 -15.14 13.30
N ASP A 51 1.35 -15.19 14.28
CA ASP A 51 0.13 -14.37 14.38
C ASP A 51 0.30 -13.15 15.29
N HIS A 52 1.53 -12.86 15.73
CA HIS A 52 1.88 -11.67 16.50
C HIS A 52 2.23 -10.47 15.60
N ASP A 53 2.15 -9.27 16.19
CA ASP A 53 2.54 -8.04 15.51
C ASP A 53 4.03 -8.02 15.20
N MET A 54 4.40 -7.63 13.97
CA MET A 54 5.79 -7.50 13.54
C MET A 54 6.66 -6.71 14.52
N GLU A 55 7.70 -7.35 15.04
CA GLU A 55 8.67 -6.77 15.96
C GLU A 55 9.83 -6.05 15.23
N ASP A 56 10.58 -5.21 15.95
CA ASP A 56 11.72 -4.46 15.38
C ASP A 56 12.81 -5.38 14.81
N GLY A 57 13.05 -6.53 15.45
CA GLY A 57 14.05 -7.51 15.00
C GLY A 57 13.65 -8.30 13.76
N GLU A 58 12.36 -8.32 13.40
CA GLU A 58 11.83 -9.03 12.25
C GLU A 58 11.83 -8.16 10.98
N ARG A 59 12.03 -6.84 11.12
CA ARG A 59 12.05 -5.90 10.00
C ARG A 59 13.40 -5.92 9.29
N LEU A 60 13.36 -5.73 7.97
CA LEU A 60 14.57 -5.61 7.14
C LEU A 60 15.39 -4.36 7.46
N GLU A 61 14.73 -3.30 7.93
CA GLU A 61 15.36 -2.06 8.37
C GLU A 61 14.52 -1.35 9.46
N PRO A 62 15.13 -0.47 10.26
CA PRO A 62 14.40 0.29 11.28
C PRO A 62 13.33 1.20 10.67
N LEU A 63 12.10 1.11 11.17
CA LEU A 63 11.01 2.00 10.78
C LEU A 63 11.16 3.36 11.47
N ARG A 64 11.16 4.45 10.69
CA ARG A 64 11.29 5.83 11.20
C ARG A 64 10.03 6.63 10.88
N PRO A 65 9.67 7.66 11.66
CA PRO A 65 8.54 8.53 11.32
C PRO A 65 8.65 9.19 9.93
N ALA A 66 9.88 9.42 9.46
CA ALA A 66 10.16 9.96 8.13
C ALA A 66 10.15 8.91 7.02
N SER A 67 10.04 7.61 7.32
CA SER A 67 9.94 6.56 6.31
C SER A 67 8.65 6.75 5.48
N PRO A 68 8.68 6.44 4.17
CA PRO A 68 7.48 6.38 3.34
C PRO A 68 6.45 5.40 3.93
N ALA A 69 5.21 5.84 4.06
CA ALA A 69 4.06 5.01 4.44
C ALA A 69 3.28 4.54 3.20
N TYR A 70 3.08 5.42 2.22
CA TYR A 70 2.49 5.07 0.93
C TYR A 70 2.91 6.02 -0.19
N ILE A 71 2.65 5.60 -1.43
CA ILE A 71 2.81 6.40 -2.64
C ILE A 71 1.51 6.34 -3.44
N ILE A 72 0.95 7.49 -3.78
CA ILE A 72 -0.22 7.59 -4.67
C ILE A 72 0.16 8.39 -5.91
N TYR A 73 -0.18 7.85 -7.09
CA TYR A 73 0.11 8.50 -8.36
C TYR A 73 -1.03 9.41 -8.81
N THR A 74 -0.71 10.69 -9.01
CA THR A 74 -1.65 11.70 -9.51
C THR A 74 -1.41 12.00 -10.99
N SER A 75 -2.41 12.55 -11.68
CA SER A 75 -2.21 13.08 -13.04
C SER A 75 -1.28 14.30 -12.97
N GLY A 76 -0.07 14.18 -13.50
CA GLY A 76 0.81 15.32 -13.65
C GLY A 76 0.25 16.30 -14.69
N SER A 77 0.44 17.60 -14.46
CA SER A 77 0.12 18.65 -15.44
C SER A 77 0.84 18.49 -16.78
N THR A 78 1.93 17.74 -16.80
CA THR A 78 2.73 17.38 -17.98
C THR A 78 2.27 16.09 -18.65
N GLY A 79 1.16 15.49 -18.22
CA GLY A 79 0.64 14.21 -18.72
C GLY A 79 1.33 12.96 -18.15
N ILE A 80 2.50 13.12 -17.52
CA ILE A 80 3.22 12.02 -16.86
C ILE A 80 2.75 11.90 -15.41
N PRO A 81 2.30 10.71 -14.96
CA PRO A 81 1.91 10.51 -13.56
C PRO A 81 3.06 10.82 -12.60
N LYS A 82 2.75 11.40 -11.44
CA LYS A 82 3.73 11.72 -10.39
C LYS A 82 3.38 10.97 -9.12
N GLY A 83 4.34 10.19 -8.59
CA GLY A 83 4.21 9.54 -7.29
C GLY A 83 4.33 10.56 -6.16
N VAL A 84 3.27 10.74 -5.39
CA VAL A 84 3.27 11.55 -4.17
C VAL A 84 3.62 10.63 -3.00
N VAL A 85 4.79 10.83 -2.40
CA VAL A 85 5.27 10.05 -1.25
C VAL A 85 4.76 10.68 0.04
N VAL A 86 4.05 9.91 0.85
CA VAL A 86 3.57 10.33 2.17
C VAL A 86 4.27 9.51 3.24
N THR A 87 4.76 10.18 4.29
CA THR A 87 5.49 9.54 5.39
C THR A 87 4.57 9.14 6.53
N HIS A 88 5.04 8.23 7.39
CA HIS A 88 4.32 7.85 8.62
C HIS A 88 3.97 9.05 9.50
N GLN A 89 4.87 10.02 9.65
CA GLN A 89 4.61 11.25 10.41
C GLN A 89 3.51 12.12 9.78
N GLY A 90 3.46 12.20 8.45
CA GLY A 90 2.39 12.90 7.73
C GLY A 90 1.03 12.28 8.00
N VAL A 91 0.95 10.95 7.89
CA VAL A 91 -0.24 10.16 8.21
C VAL A 91 -0.70 10.37 9.65
N ALA A 92 0.20 10.23 10.63
CA ALA A 92 -0.14 10.40 12.04
C ALA A 92 -0.70 11.80 12.34
N SER A 93 -0.16 12.83 11.69
CA SER A 93 -0.62 14.22 11.85
C SER A 93 -2.04 14.43 11.28
N LEU A 94 -2.35 13.80 10.14
CA LEU A 94 -3.69 13.81 9.55
C LEU A 94 -4.71 13.12 10.45
N ILE A 95 -4.40 11.90 10.91
CA ILE A 95 -5.27 11.12 11.82
C ILE A 95 -5.56 11.91 13.10
N ALA A 96 -4.53 12.52 13.71
CA ALA A 96 -4.71 13.34 14.91
C ALA A 96 -5.69 14.50 14.68
N THR A 97 -5.62 15.12 13.50
CA THR A 97 -6.55 16.20 13.12
C THR A 97 -7.96 15.69 12.88
N GLN A 98 -8.14 14.60 12.14
CA GLN A 98 -9.44 13.98 11.89
C GLN A 98 -10.10 13.52 13.20
N ARG A 99 -9.36 12.80 14.05
CA ARG A 99 -9.86 12.35 15.36
C ARG A 99 -10.40 13.50 16.20
N ARG A 100 -9.68 14.62 16.24
CA ARG A 100 -10.10 15.83 16.96
C ARG A 100 -11.30 16.52 16.33
N ARG A 101 -11.32 16.69 15.01
CA ARG A 101 -12.35 17.46 14.31
C ARG A 101 -13.66 16.70 14.11
N LEU A 102 -13.58 15.39 13.95
CA LEU A 102 -14.72 14.51 13.67
C LEU A 102 -15.15 13.71 14.90
N ALA A 103 -14.48 13.90 16.05
CA ALA A 103 -14.72 13.18 17.29
C ALA A 103 -14.73 11.64 17.12
N VAL A 104 -13.80 11.11 16.30
CA VAL A 104 -13.68 9.67 16.06
C VAL A 104 -13.25 8.97 17.35
N THR A 105 -13.95 7.89 17.70
CA THR A 105 -13.71 7.06 18.88
C THR A 105 -13.64 5.58 18.48
N GLY A 106 -13.32 4.70 19.43
CA GLY A 106 -13.30 3.25 19.20
C GLY A 106 -14.67 2.64 18.86
N VAL A 107 -15.78 3.36 19.09
CA VAL A 107 -17.13 2.91 18.72
C VAL A 107 -17.66 3.56 17.44
N SER A 108 -16.86 4.44 16.81
CA SER A 108 -17.22 5.07 15.56
C SER A 108 -17.25 4.05 14.42
N ARG A 109 -18.18 4.22 13.48
CA ARG A 109 -18.25 3.43 12.25
C ARG A 109 -17.83 4.31 11.08
N VAL A 110 -16.91 3.82 10.26
CA VAL A 110 -16.38 4.54 9.09
C VAL A 110 -16.77 3.79 7.84
N LEU A 111 -17.19 4.51 6.81
CA LEU A 111 -17.47 3.95 5.49
C LEU A 111 -16.18 3.96 4.65
N ALA A 112 -15.65 2.79 4.31
CA ALA A 112 -14.57 2.65 3.34
C ALA A 112 -15.15 2.58 1.92
N PHE A 113 -15.24 3.72 1.24
CA PHE A 113 -15.79 3.79 -0.13
C PHE A 113 -14.79 4.32 -1.17
N SER A 114 -13.80 5.10 -0.74
CA SER A 114 -12.83 5.69 -1.66
C SER A 114 -11.89 4.62 -2.20
N SER A 115 -11.54 4.71 -3.48
CA SER A 115 -10.56 3.82 -4.09
C SER A 115 -9.23 3.88 -3.32
N PRO A 116 -8.55 2.75 -3.06
CA PRO A 116 -7.22 2.73 -2.44
C PRO A 116 -6.15 3.53 -3.23
N SER A 117 -6.41 3.83 -4.51
CA SER A 117 -5.54 4.68 -5.33
C SER A 117 -5.79 6.18 -5.14
N PHE A 118 -6.64 6.58 -4.21
CA PHE A 118 -6.96 7.97 -3.87
C PHE A 118 -6.69 8.24 -2.40
N ASP A 119 -6.15 9.42 -2.06
CA ASP A 119 -5.65 9.74 -0.72
C ASP A 119 -6.74 9.80 0.34
N ALA A 120 -7.98 10.11 -0.03
CA ALA A 120 -9.14 10.06 0.86
C ALA A 120 -9.57 8.63 1.28
N SER A 121 -8.91 7.58 0.78
CA SER A 121 -9.09 6.21 1.29
C SER A 121 -8.39 5.96 2.63
N PHE A 122 -7.58 6.92 3.09
CA PHE A 122 -6.83 6.87 4.34
C PHE A 122 -7.48 7.71 5.45
#